data_AF-A0A256ZSC5-F1
#
_entry.id   AF-A0A256ZSC5-F1
#
_cell.length_a   1.000
_cell.length_b   1.000
_cell.length_c   1.000
_cell.angle_alpha   90.00
_cell.angle_beta   90.00
_cell.angle_gamma   90.00
#
_symmetry.space_group_name_H-M   'P 1'
#
loop_
_entity.id
_entity.type
_entity.pdbx_description
1 polymer ?
#
loop_
_entity_poly.entity_id
_entity_poly.type
_entity_poly.pdbx_seq_one_letter_code
_entity_poly.pdbx_strand_id
1 'polypeptide(L)'
;MSRELKDIGSSTLKVYLLLLEEGNALGVREVQRKIGFKSPSTAKYHLDKLVELGLVEKTHDGLYLAKDSSKPPILYAYVLIYGTLIPRLVPYAVFFTTITLLYIVFGGKDFFALATGFIASFILWIESIRLIKFLKKLKEVKSKGGR
;
A
#
# COMPACT_ATOMS: atom_id res chain seq x y z
N MET A 1 -3.14 12.11 9.39
CA MET A 1 -2.66 10.77 8.97
C MET A 1 -1.15 10.67 8.75
N SER A 2 -0.47 11.65 8.12
CA SER A 2 0.94 11.51 7.66
C SER A 2 2.05 11.85 8.67
N ARG A 3 1.74 12.43 9.84
CA ARG A 3 2.76 12.81 10.83
C ARG A 3 3.19 11.67 11.76
N GLU A 4 2.30 10.71 12.05
CA GLU A 4 2.59 9.64 13.01
C GLU A 4 3.47 8.52 12.43
N LEU A 5 3.47 8.33 11.11
CA LEU A 5 4.32 7.33 10.45
C LEU A 5 5.81 7.72 10.43
N LYS A 6 6.15 8.99 10.69
CA LYS A 6 7.52 9.50 10.54
C LYS A 6 8.48 9.01 11.63
N ASP A 7 7.97 8.60 12.79
CA ASP A 7 8.74 8.11 13.94
C ASP A 7 8.62 6.60 14.21
N ILE A 8 7.94 5.86 13.33
CA ILE A 8 7.77 4.42 13.49
C ILE A 8 9.02 3.71 12.97
N GLY A 9 9.74 3.03 13.88
CA GLY A 9 10.87 2.18 13.53
C GLY A 9 10.50 1.16 12.44
N SER A 10 11.46 0.85 11.55
CA SER A 10 11.22 0.03 10.34
C SER A 10 10.54 -1.32 10.61
N SER A 11 10.85 -1.99 11.73
CA SER A 11 10.21 -3.24 12.14
C SER A 11 8.76 -3.05 12.62
N THR A 12 8.48 -1.99 13.39
CA THR A 12 7.13 -1.67 13.85
C THR A 12 6.23 -1.32 12.66
N LEU A 13 6.74 -0.59 11.67
CA LEU A 13 6.01 -0.26 10.46
C LEU A 13 5.66 -1.52 9.65
N LYS A 14 6.58 -2.47 9.53
CA LYS A 14 6.31 -3.77 8.86
C LYS A 14 5.18 -4.53 9.55
N VAL A 15 5.12 -4.54 10.88
CA VAL A 15 4.04 -5.18 11.64
C VAL A 15 2.70 -4.49 11.37
N TYR A 16 2.68 -3.16 11.36
CA TYR A 16 1.47 -2.40 11.05
C TYR A 16 0.96 -2.68 9.64
N LEU A 17 1.85 -2.66 8.64
CA LEU A 17 1.51 -2.98 7.26
C LEU A 17 0.99 -4.41 7.10
N LEU A 18 1.53 -5.37 7.86
CA LEU A 18 1.04 -6.74 7.86
C LEU A 18 -0.41 -6.83 8.37
N LEU A 19 -0.72 -6.16 9.48
CA LEU A 19 -2.09 -6.12 10.02
C LEU A 19 -3.07 -5.47 9.04
N LEU A 20 -2.64 -4.38 8.39
CA LEU A 20 -3.41 -3.72 7.34
C LEU A 20 -3.62 -4.60 6.10
N GLU A 21 -2.62 -5.38 5.69
CA GLU A 21 -2.69 -6.25 4.52
C GLU A 21 -3.65 -7.43 4.75
N GLU A 22 -3.60 -8.04 5.93
CA GLU A 22 -4.45 -9.19 6.23
C GLU A 22 -5.91 -8.78 6.46
N GLY A 23 -6.14 -7.59 7.05
CA GLY A 23 -7.48 -7.04 7.24
C GLY A 23 -8.35 -7.77 8.29
N ASN A 24 -7.79 -8.76 8.98
CA ASN A 24 -8.39 -9.42 10.15
C ASN A 24 -7.43 -9.42 11.33
N ALA A 25 -7.95 -9.75 12.52
CA ALA A 25 -7.17 -9.71 13.75
C ALA A 25 -6.13 -10.85 13.77
N LEU A 26 -4.88 -10.54 14.11
CA LEU A 26 -3.78 -11.51 14.20
C LEU A 26 -3.24 -11.65 15.62
N GLY A 27 -2.83 -12.86 15.97
CA GLY A 27 -2.17 -13.16 17.24
C GLY A 27 -0.66 -12.91 17.21
N VAL A 28 -0.05 -12.80 18.40
CA VAL A 28 1.40 -12.55 18.56
C VAL A 28 2.25 -13.58 17.82
N ARG A 29 1.92 -14.87 17.90
CA ARG A 29 2.67 -15.95 17.24
C ARG A 29 2.50 -15.95 15.71
N GLU A 30 1.35 -15.48 15.22
CA GLU A 30 1.12 -15.34 13.78
C GLU A 30 1.95 -14.21 13.22
N VAL A 31 1.94 -13.05 13.89
CA VAL A 31 2.78 -11.90 13.52
C VAL A 31 4.26 -12.26 13.59
N GLN A 32 4.69 -12.98 14.65
CA GLN A 32 6.06 -13.48 14.77
C GLN A 32 6.45 -14.31 13.55
N ARG A 33 5.65 -15.32 13.18
CA ARG A 33 5.94 -16.22 12.07
C ARG A 33 5.95 -15.49 10.72
N LYS A 34 4.96 -14.64 10.48
CA LYS A 34 4.80 -13.92 9.19
C LYS A 34 5.91 -12.88 8.97
N ILE A 35 6.34 -12.18 10.01
CA ILE A 35 7.44 -11.19 9.92
C ILE A 35 8.83 -11.86 10.01
N GLY A 36 8.92 -13.06 10.58
CA GLY A 36 10.18 -13.75 10.83
C GLY A 36 10.93 -13.23 12.05
N PHE A 37 10.22 -12.80 13.09
CA PHE A 37 10.86 -12.39 14.34
C PHE A 37 11.45 -13.59 15.08
N LYS A 38 12.65 -13.40 15.65
CA LYS A 38 13.37 -14.43 16.41
C LYS A 38 12.62 -14.89 17.68
N SER A 39 11.75 -14.05 18.24
CA SER A 39 10.98 -14.40 19.44
C SER A 39 9.55 -13.85 19.39
N PRO A 40 8.56 -14.52 20.01
CA PRO A 40 7.20 -13.99 20.17
C PRO A 40 7.19 -12.65 20.91
N SER A 41 8.09 -12.46 21.87
CA SER A 41 8.20 -11.25 22.68
C SER A 41 8.54 -10.01 21.82
N THR A 42 9.37 -10.19 20.79
CA THR A 42 9.69 -9.10 19.84
C THR A 42 8.45 -8.69 19.03
N ALA A 43 7.65 -9.66 18.57
CA ALA A 43 6.39 -9.39 17.89
C ALA A 43 5.42 -8.64 18.82
N LYS A 44 5.29 -9.11 20.06
CA LYS A 44 4.45 -8.48 21.08
C LYS A 44 4.86 -7.03 21.36
N TYR A 45 6.16 -6.77 21.51
CA TYR A 45 6.69 -5.40 21.71
C TYR A 45 6.24 -4.44 20.60
N HIS A 46 6.36 -4.84 19.34
CA HIS A 46 5.94 -4.00 18.22
C HIS A 46 4.42 -3.82 18.15
N LEU A 47 3.65 -4.86 18.48
CA LEU A 47 2.19 -4.81 18.54
C LEU A 47 1.71 -3.88 19.66
N ASP A 48 2.26 -4.03 20.87
CA ASP A 48 1.91 -3.19 22.02
C ASP A 48 2.30 -1.73 21.75
N LYS A 49 3.46 -1.48 21.12
CA LYS A 49 3.85 -0.12 20.67
C LYS A 49 2.87 0.47 19.65
N LEU A 50 2.32 -0.33 18.74
CA LEU A 50 1.31 0.14 17.79
C LEU A 50 -0.04 0.42 18.46
N VAL A 51 -0.36 -0.29 19.54
CA VAL A 51 -1.54 0.00 20.38
C VAL A 51 -1.35 1.31 21.15
N GLU A 52 -0.16 1.55 21.72
CA GLU A 52 0.20 2.81 22.38
C GLU A 52 0.09 4.02 21.44
N LEU A 53 0.49 3.84 20.18
CA LEU A 53 0.35 4.85 19.11
C LEU A 53 -1.09 4.97 18.59
N GLY A 54 -2.03 4.15 19.07
CA GLY A 54 -3.42 4.18 18.63
C GLY A 54 -3.65 3.72 17.19
N LEU A 55 -2.68 3.04 16.56
CA LEU A 55 -2.76 2.54 15.18
C LEU A 55 -3.38 1.13 15.10
N VAL A 56 -3.31 0.40 16.20
CA VAL A 56 -3.82 -0.97 16.35
C VAL A 56 -4.72 -1.02 17.56
N GLU A 57 -5.78 -1.82 17.49
CA GLU A 57 -6.62 -2.18 18.61
C GLU A 57 -6.38 -3.64 19.03
N LYS A 58 -6.46 -3.89 20.32
CA LYS A 58 -6.40 -5.23 20.88
C LYS A 58 -7.82 -5.70 21.18
N THR A 59 -8.22 -6.76 20.50
CA THR A 59 -9.51 -7.44 20.70
C THR A 59 -9.57 -8.13 22.06
N HIS A 60 -10.77 -8.46 22.53
CA HIS A 60 -10.98 -9.19 23.79
C HIS A 60 -10.29 -10.55 23.83
N ASP A 61 -10.14 -11.20 22.67
CA ASP A 61 -9.46 -12.50 22.54
C ASP A 61 -7.93 -12.40 22.52
N GLY A 62 -7.38 -11.19 22.74
CA GLY A 62 -5.94 -10.94 22.74
C GLY A 62 -5.30 -10.89 21.35
N LEU A 63 -6.12 -10.84 20.29
CA LEU A 63 -5.68 -10.61 18.92
C LEU A 63 -5.58 -9.10 18.63
N TYR A 64 -4.78 -8.73 17.64
CA TYR A 64 -4.49 -7.36 17.28
C TYR A 64 -5.05 -7.06 15.89
N LEU A 65 -5.80 -5.97 15.75
CA LEU A 65 -6.41 -5.51 14.50
C LEU A 65 -5.96 -4.08 14.22
N ALA A 66 -5.62 -3.71 12.98
CA ALA A 66 -5.33 -2.31 12.68
C ALA A 66 -6.63 -1.48 12.76
N LYS A 67 -6.58 -0.29 13.36
CA LYS A 67 -7.78 0.54 13.63
C LYS A 67 -8.53 1.02 12.37
N ASP A 68 -7.93 0.84 11.20
CA ASP A 68 -8.48 1.21 9.88
C ASP A 68 -8.83 -0.03 9.00
N SER A 69 -8.93 -1.23 9.60
CA SER A 69 -9.07 -2.52 8.89
C SER A 69 -10.42 -2.76 8.20
N SER A 70 -11.23 -1.73 7.94
CA SER A 70 -12.49 -1.93 7.22
C SER A 70 -12.29 -2.35 5.76
N LYS A 71 -11.14 -2.04 5.14
CA LYS A 71 -10.57 -2.67 3.92
C LYS A 71 -9.06 -2.38 3.93
N PRO A 72 -8.16 -3.33 3.62
CA PRO A 72 -6.74 -3.06 3.46
C PRO A 72 -6.51 -1.77 2.67
N PRO A 73 -5.76 -0.77 3.17
CA PRO A 73 -5.49 0.47 2.46
C PRO A 73 -4.93 0.25 1.05
N ILE A 74 -4.26 -0.89 0.86
CA ILE A 74 -3.78 -1.31 -0.43
C ILE A 74 -4.92 -1.59 -1.40
N LEU A 75 -6.05 -2.19 -0.98
CA LEU A 75 -7.20 -2.42 -1.86
C LEU A 75 -7.84 -1.10 -2.34
N TYR A 76 -7.76 0.01 -1.58
CA TYR A 76 -8.17 1.32 -2.10
C TYR A 76 -7.25 1.83 -3.22
N ALA A 77 -5.99 1.40 -3.25
CA ALA A 77 -5.04 1.74 -4.31
C ALA A 77 -5.28 0.92 -5.60
N TYR A 78 -6.19 -0.05 -5.59
CA TYR A 78 -6.55 -0.87 -6.75
C TYR A 78 -8.04 -0.72 -7.09
N VAL A 79 -8.37 -1.01 -8.34
CA VAL A 79 -9.75 -1.09 -8.83
C VAL A 79 -9.87 -2.38 -9.61
N LEU A 80 -11.02 -3.04 -9.48
CA LEU A 80 -11.32 -4.22 -10.28
C LEU A 80 -11.82 -3.74 -11.65
N ILE A 81 -11.06 -4.04 -12.71
CA ILE A 81 -11.47 -3.77 -14.08
C ILE A 81 -11.43 -5.09 -14.85
N TYR A 82 -12.57 -5.52 -15.40
CA TYR A 82 -12.73 -6.81 -16.10
C TYR A 82 -12.19 -8.02 -15.32
N GLY A 83 -12.42 -8.07 -14.00
CA GLY A 83 -11.92 -9.15 -13.14
C GLY A 83 -10.43 -9.11 -12.84
N THR A 84 -9.69 -8.11 -13.35
CA THR A 84 -8.26 -7.91 -13.06
C THR A 84 -8.08 -6.75 -12.08
N LEU A 85 -7.25 -6.95 -11.04
CA LEU A 85 -6.86 -5.87 -10.12
C LEU A 85 -5.79 -5.01 -10.77
N ILE A 86 -6.15 -3.77 -11.10
CA ILE A 86 -5.20 -2.78 -11.62
C ILE A 86 -5.03 -1.62 -10.63
N PRO A 87 -3.84 -1.00 -10.56
CA PRO A 87 -3.67 0.20 -9.75
C PRO A 87 -4.66 1.28 -10.18
N ARG A 88 -5.31 1.94 -9.22
CA ARG A 88 -6.29 3.02 -9.45
C ARG A 88 -5.72 4.17 -10.27
N LEU A 89 -4.40 4.33 -10.29
CA LEU A 89 -3.69 5.33 -11.07
C LEU A 89 -3.64 5.03 -12.58
N VAL A 90 -3.78 3.76 -13.01
CA VAL A 90 -3.66 3.37 -14.42
C VAL A 90 -4.76 3.97 -15.30
N PRO A 91 -6.06 3.91 -14.93
CA PRO A 91 -7.12 4.58 -15.69
C PRO A 91 -6.86 6.09 -15.88
N TYR A 92 -6.38 6.77 -14.84
CA TYR A 92 -6.04 8.19 -14.93
C TYR A 92 -4.84 8.44 -15.83
N ALA A 93 -3.80 7.60 -15.76
CA ALA A 93 -2.65 7.68 -16.65
C ALA A 93 -3.09 7.53 -18.11
N VAL A 94 -3.89 6.51 -18.43
CA VAL A 94 -4.43 6.29 -19.78
C VAL A 94 -5.26 7.49 -20.25
N PHE A 95 -6.14 8.03 -19.40
CA PHE A 95 -6.94 9.21 -19.73
C PHE A 95 -6.06 10.42 -20.09
N PHE A 96 -5.10 10.79 -19.24
CA PHE A 96 -4.21 11.92 -19.49
C PHE A 96 -3.32 11.71 -20.73
N THR A 97 -2.84 10.48 -20.95
CA THR A 97 -2.05 10.16 -22.14
C THR A 97 -2.92 10.28 -23.40
N THR A 98 -4.14 9.77 -23.36
CA THR A 98 -5.08 9.80 -24.48
C THR A 98 -5.47 11.23 -24.84
N ILE A 99 -5.86 12.06 -23.87
CA ILE A 99 -6.25 13.44 -24.16
C ILE A 99 -5.07 14.27 -24.69
N THR A 100 -3.85 14.02 -24.19
CA THR A 100 -2.63 14.68 -24.68
C THR A 100 -2.34 14.28 -26.13
N LEU A 101 -2.48 13.00 -26.47
CA LEU A 101 -2.32 12.52 -27.84
C LEU A 101 -3.39 13.09 -28.78
N LEU A 102 -4.66 13.10 -28.37
CA LEU A 102 -5.74 13.71 -29.15
C LEU A 102 -5.45 15.20 -29.38
N TYR A 103 -5.02 15.92 -28.34
CA TYR A 103 -4.66 17.33 -28.46
C TYR A 103 -3.57 17.57 -29.52
N ILE A 104 -2.54 16.72 -29.57
CA ILE A 104 -1.49 16.77 -30.60
C ILE A 104 -2.07 16.45 -31.99
N VAL A 105 -2.88 15.39 -32.11
CA VAL A 105 -3.47 14.94 -33.39
C VAL A 105 -4.39 16.01 -33.98
N PHE A 106 -5.15 16.73 -33.15
CA PHE A 106 -6.00 17.84 -33.58
C PHE A 106 -5.23 19.16 -33.76
N GLY A 107 -3.90 19.11 -33.78
CA GLY A 107 -3.04 20.24 -34.16
C GLY A 107 -2.75 21.24 -33.04
N GLY A 108 -3.05 20.87 -31.79
CA GLY A 108 -2.74 21.65 -30.60
C GLY A 108 -1.24 21.84 -30.40
N LYS A 109 -0.81 23.09 -30.21
CA LYS A 109 0.62 23.46 -30.06
C LYS A 109 0.92 24.26 -28.80
N ASP A 110 -0.09 24.52 -27.97
CA ASP A 110 0.11 25.25 -26.73
C ASP A 110 1.12 24.51 -25.83
N PHE A 111 2.21 25.21 -25.50
CA PHE A 111 3.31 24.65 -24.75
C PHE A 111 2.87 24.20 -23.35
N PHE A 112 2.03 24.99 -22.67
CA PHE A 112 1.59 24.68 -21.31
C PHE A 112 0.65 23.49 -21.27
N ALA A 113 -0.24 23.35 -22.25
CA ALA A 113 -1.12 22.19 -22.40
C ALA A 113 -0.30 20.90 -22.63
N LEU A 114 0.69 20.93 -23.52
CA LEU A 114 1.56 19.78 -23.79
C LEU A 114 2.43 19.44 -22.57
N ALA A 115 3.09 20.42 -21.96
CA ALA A 115 3.92 20.23 -20.78
C ALA A 115 3.09 19.62 -19.63
N THR A 116 1.89 20.14 -19.38
CA THR A 116 0.99 19.61 -18.34
C THR A 116 0.58 18.18 -18.64
N GLY A 117 0.16 17.89 -19.88
CA GLY A 117 -0.24 16.55 -20.30
C GLY A 117 0.87 15.51 -20.16
N PHE A 118 2.07 15.85 -20.62
CA PHE A 118 3.25 14.97 -20.50
C PHE A 118 3.69 14.78 -19.05
N ILE A 119 3.78 15.84 -18.25
CA ILE A 119 4.18 15.76 -16.84
C ILE A 119 3.16 14.92 -16.05
N ALA A 120 1.86 15.18 -16.23
CA ALA A 120 0.80 14.43 -15.57
C ALA A 120 0.84 12.94 -15.95
N SER A 121 0.93 12.62 -17.25
CA SER A 121 1.04 11.24 -17.73
C SER A 121 2.28 10.54 -17.17
N PHE A 122 3.45 11.21 -17.21
CA PHE A 122 4.72 10.66 -16.74
C PHE A 122 4.68 10.32 -15.24
N ILE A 123 4.20 11.25 -14.41
CA ILE A 123 4.07 11.03 -12.95
C ILE A 123 3.13 9.86 -12.68
N LEU A 124 1.96 9.83 -13.33
CA LEU A 124 0.95 8.79 -13.10
C LEU A 124 1.45 7.39 -13.50
N TRP A 125 2.19 7.28 -14.61
CA TRP A 125 2.81 6.02 -15.01
C TRP A 125 3.90 5.57 -14.04
N ILE A 126 4.76 6.49 -13.57
CA ILE A 126 5.79 6.17 -12.57
C ILE A 126 5.16 5.65 -11.28
N GLU A 127 4.17 6.34 -10.74
CA GLU A 127 3.50 5.92 -9.51
C GLU A 127 2.76 4.59 -9.70
N SER A 128 2.12 4.38 -10.85
CA SER A 128 1.48 3.09 -11.19
C SER A 128 2.50 1.94 -11.20
N ILE A 129 3.65 2.11 -11.84
CA ILE A 129 4.71 1.10 -11.90
C ILE A 129 5.29 0.85 -10.49
N ARG A 130 5.53 1.92 -9.72
CA ARG A 130 6.05 1.82 -8.34
C ARG A 130 5.09 1.01 -7.47
N LEU A 131 3.79 1.26 -7.60
CA LEU A 131 2.73 0.58 -6.86
C LEU A 131 2.64 -0.92 -7.24
N ILE A 132 2.80 -1.25 -8.53
CA ILE A 132 2.89 -2.65 -9.00
C ILE A 132 4.13 -3.35 -8.44
N LYS A 133 5.30 -2.70 -8.49
CA LYS A 133 6.55 -3.25 -7.94
C LYS A 133 6.47 -3.48 -6.43
N PHE A 134 5.85 -2.55 -5.71
CA PHE A 134 5.59 -2.68 -4.28
C PHE A 134 4.75 -3.92 -3.98
N LEU A 135 3.65 -4.15 -4.71
CA LEU A 135 2.85 -5.36 -4.56
C LEU A 135 3.61 -6.65 -4.89
N LYS A 136 4.37 -6.67 -5.99
CA LYS A 136 5.17 -7.86 -6.34
C LYS A 136 6.14 -8.20 -5.20
N LYS A 137 6.80 -7.19 -4.63
CA LYS A 137 7.69 -7.35 -3.48
C LYS A 137 6.95 -7.91 -2.25
N LEU A 138 5.73 -7.44 -1.97
CA LEU A 138 4.92 -8.01 -0.88
C LEU A 138 4.58 -9.49 -1.13
N LYS A 139 4.16 -9.83 -2.35
CA LYS A 139 3.90 -11.24 -2.74
C LYS A 139 5.14 -12.12 -2.63
N GLU A 140 6.32 -11.62 -3.02
CA GLU A 140 7.59 -12.36 -2.93
C GLU A 140 8.07 -12.58 -1.49
N VAL A 141 7.93 -11.58 -0.61
CA VAL A 141 8.23 -11.72 0.82
C VAL A 141 7.34 -12.78 1.46
N LYS A 142 6.04 -12.79 1.13
CA LYS A 142 5.10 -13.84 1.56
C LYS A 142 5.50 -15.24 1.06
N SER A 143 6.01 -15.35 -0.16
CA SER A 143 6.46 -16.63 -0.74
C SER A 143 7.76 -17.16 -0.14
N LYS A 144 8.66 -16.30 0.36
CA LYS A 144 9.95 -16.71 0.96
C LYS A 144 9.88 -16.98 2.46
N GLY A 145 8.91 -16.42 3.19
CA GLY A 145 8.70 -16.69 4.62
C GLY A 145 7.93 -17.99 4.93
N GLY A 146 7.60 -18.79 3.89
CA GLY A 146 6.88 -20.06 4.00
C GLY A 146 7.72 -21.31 3.70
N ARG A 147 9.06 -21.21 3.74
CA ARG A 147 9.98 -22.36 3.70
C ARG A 147 10.78 -22.43 4.99
#